data_AF-A0A562GPV2-F1
#
_entry.id   AF-A0A562GPV2-F1
#
_cell.length_a   1.000
_cell.length_b   1.000
_cell.length_c   1.000
_cell.angle_alpha   90.00
_cell.angle_beta   90.00
_cell.angle_gamma   90.00
#
_symmetry.space_group_name_H-M   'P 1'
#
loop_
_entity.id
_entity.type
_entity.pdbx_description
1 polymer ?
#
loop_
_entity_poly.entity_id
_entity_poly.type
_entity_poly.pdbx_seq_one_letter_code
_entity_poly.pdbx_strand_id
1 'polypeptide(L)' 'MMGCKSAISYDPDTNRYQCAVSGDDCMFLLPDSKVCAVLYGEGPDADLLGDGEAKP' A
#
# COMPACT_ATOMS: atom_id res chain seq x y z
N MET A 1 5.07 10.44 10.13
CA MET A 1 3.86 9.61 10.29
C MET A 1 4.08 8.34 9.48
N MET A 2 4.08 7.18 10.12
CA MET A 2 4.29 5.87 9.49
C MET A 2 2.92 5.35 9.07
N GLY A 3 2.54 5.57 7.81
CA GLY A 3 1.26 5.11 7.26
C GLY A 3 1.22 5.36 5.75
N CYS A 4 0.61 4.45 4.99
CA CYS A 4 0.48 4.58 3.55
C CYS A 4 -0.41 5.78 3.17
N LYS A 5 0.10 6.71 2.35
CA LYS A 5 -0.68 7.87 1.86
C LYS A 5 -1.84 7.49 0.94
N SER A 6 -1.81 6.29 0.37
CA SER A 6 -2.89 5.75 -0.46
C SER A 6 -3.99 5.06 0.36
N ALA A 7 -3.83 4.93 1.68
CA ALA A 7 -4.91 4.49 2.55
C ALA A 7 -5.90 5.64 2.78
N ILE A 8 -7.15 5.44 2.37
CA ILE A 8 -8.16 6.51 2.34
C ILE A 8 -8.95 6.54 3.66
N SER A 9 -9.77 5.51 3.89
CA SER A 9 -10.72 5.43 5.00
C SER A 9 -10.71 4.04 5.60
N TYR A 10 -10.92 3.96 6.91
CA TYR A 10 -11.13 2.70 7.61
C TYR A 10 -12.57 2.23 7.46
N ASP A 11 -12.75 1.00 6.99
CA ASP A 11 -14.00 0.28 6.94
C ASP A 11 -14.15 -0.57 8.22
N PRO A 12 -15.14 -0.26 9.09
CA PRO A 12 -15.36 -0.99 10.33
C PRO A 12 -15.97 -2.38 10.13
N ASP A 13 -16.63 -2.64 9.00
CA ASP A 13 -17.26 -3.94 8.71
C ASP A 13 -16.20 -4.97 8.31
N THR A 14 -15.22 -4.55 7.50
CA THR A 14 -14.08 -5.42 7.10
C THR A 14 -12.87 -5.28 8.02
N ASN A 15 -12.86 -4.28 8.89
CA ASN A 15 -11.72 -3.88 9.73
C ASN A 15 -10.43 -3.62 8.92
N ARG A 16 -10.57 -2.96 7.76
CA ARG A 16 -9.46 -2.66 6.84
C ARG A 16 -9.53 -1.22 6.34
N TYR A 17 -8.41 -0.71 5.85
CA TYR A 17 -8.38 0.57 5.14
C TYR A 17 -8.63 0.37 3.65
N GLN A 18 -9.40 1.22 2.99
CA GLN A 18 -9.50 1.21 1.53
C GLN A 18 -8.23 1.79 0.89
N CYS A 19 -7.79 1.16 -0.21
CA CYS A 19 -6.60 1.55 -0.95
C CYS A 19 -6.97 2.30 -2.24
N ALA A 20 -6.43 3.51 -2.42
CA ALA A 20 -6.63 4.31 -3.63
C ALA A 20 -5.96 3.75 -4.89
N VAL A 21 -4.97 2.87 -4.73
CA VAL A 21 -4.18 2.33 -5.86
C VAL A 21 -4.93 1.19 -6.54
N SER A 22 -5.38 0.20 -5.77
CA SER A 22 -6.14 -0.94 -6.27
C SER A 22 -7.64 -0.66 -6.38
N GLY A 23 -8.17 0.24 -5.55
CA GLY A 23 -9.61 0.48 -5.40
C GLY A 23 -10.31 -0.49 -4.45
N ASP A 24 -9.57 -1.47 -3.90
CA ASP A 24 -10.05 -2.47 -2.95
C ASP A 24 -9.56 -2.20 -1.52
N ASP A 25 -9.93 -3.07 -0.58
CA ASP A 25 -9.36 -3.08 0.77
C ASP A 25 -7.85 -3.31 0.75
N CYS A 26 -7.15 -2.62 1.65
CA CYS A 26 -5.71 -2.76 1.83
C CYS A 26 -5.38 -4.19 2.27
N MET A 27 -4.37 -4.74 1.62
CA MET A 27 -3.84 -6.07 1.93
C MET A 27 -3.33 -6.15 3.38
N PHE A 28 -2.91 -5.03 3.96
CA PHE A 28 -2.42 -4.92 5.33
C PHE A 28 -3.46 -4.29 6.26
N LEU A 29 -3.55 -4.81 7.50
CA LEU A 29 -4.40 -4.23 8.55
C LEU A 29 -3.92 -2.83 8.96
N LEU A 30 -2.59 -2.65 9.01
CA LEU A 30 -1.95 -1.35 9.18
C LEU A 30 -1.28 -0.98 7.85
N PRO A 31 -1.74 0.07 7.16
CA PRO A 31 -1.22 0.40 5.84
C PRO A 31 0.26 0.76 5.85
N ASP A 32 1.07 0.00 5.11
CA ASP A 32 2.50 0.21 4.94
C ASP A 32 2.85 0.29 3.45
N SER A 33 3.14 1.51 2.99
CA SER A 33 3.43 1.77 1.58
C SER A 33 4.76 1.17 1.11
N LYS A 34 5.74 0.99 1.99
CA LYS A 34 7.04 0.41 1.64
C LYS A 34 6.93 -1.09 1.44
N VAL A 35 6.25 -1.77 2.36
CA VAL A 35 6.00 -3.21 2.21
C VAL A 35 5.10 -3.46 1.00
N CYS A 36 4.11 -2.60 0.75
CA CYS A 36 3.27 -2.65 -0.44
C CYS A 36 4.08 -2.52 -1.74
N ALA A 37 5.02 -1.57 -1.78
CA ALA A 37 5.92 -1.39 -2.92
C ALA A 37 6.76 -2.63 -3.17
N VAL A 38 7.33 -3.23 -2.12
CA VAL A 38 8.19 -4.43 -2.25
C VAL A 38 7.41 -5.68 -2.68
N LEU A 39 6.24 -5.92 -2.09
CA LEU A 39 5.50 -7.18 -2.32
C LEU A 39 4.60 -7.14 -3.56
N TYR A 40 3.99 -5.98 -3.83
CA TYR A 40 2.96 -5.85 -4.88
C TYR A 40 3.38 -4.90 -6.00
N GLY A 41 4.45 -4.12 -5.83
CA GLY A 41 4.79 -3.06 -6.78
C GLY A 41 3.73 -1.95 -6.84
N GLU A 42 2.95 -1.81 -5.77
CA GLU A 42 1.88 -0.82 -5.63
C GLU A 42 2.18 0.17 -4.51
N GLY A 43 1.48 1.30 -4.49
CA GLY A 43 1.62 2.31 -3.45
C GLY A 43 2.59 3.44 -3.83
N PRO A 44 2.63 4.52 -3.03
CA PRO A 44 3.39 5.73 -3.35
C PRO A 44 4.90 5.54 -3.31
N ASP A 45 5.38 4.46 -2.70
CA ASP A 45 6.81 4.11 -2.64
C ASP A 45 7.23 3.14 -3.76
N ALA A 46 6.29 2.67 -4.61
CA ALA A 46 6.61 1.74 -5.71
C ALA A 46 7.60 2.36 -6.71
N ASP A 47 7.45 3.66 -6.99
CA ASP A 47 8.34 4.38 -7.88
C ASP A 47 9.75 4.56 -7.28
N LEU A 48 9.90 4.54 -5.95
CA LEU A 48 11.22 4.62 -5.28
C LEU A 48 12.04 3.33 -5.42
N LEU A 49 11.40 2.22 -5.80
CA LEU A 49 12.08 0.98 -6.19
C LEU A 49 12.57 1.04 -7.65
N GLY A 50 12.32 2.14 -8.36
CA GLY A 50 12.48 2.30 -9.81
C GLY A 50 13.82 2.79 -10.34
N ASP A 51 14.89 2.86 -9.52
CA ASP A 51 16.26 3.13 -9.98
C ASP A 51 17.27 2.04 -9.56
N GLY A 52 16.79 0.83 -9.25
CA GLY A 52 17.65 -0.29 -8.85
C GLY A 52 16.86 -1.54 -8.55
N GLU A 53 16.56 -2.31 -9.59
CA GLU A 53 16.27 -3.75 -9.64
C GLU A 53 15.90 -4.45 -8.32
N ALA A 54 14.66 -4.91 -8.22
CA ALA A 54 14.34 -6.36 -8.11
C ALA A 54 12.81 -6.55 -8.16
N LYS A 55 12.29 -6.89 -9.34
CA LYS A 55 11.03 -7.63 -9.44
C LYS A 55 11.38 -9.13 -9.56
N PRO A 56 10.77 -10.02 -8.77
CA PRO A 56 10.88 -11.46 -8.98
C PRO A 56 10.24 -11.91 -10.31
#